data_AF-A0A0P0Z9R6-F1
#
_entry.id   AF-A0A0P0Z9R6-F1
#
_cell.length_a   1.000
_cell.length_b   1.000
_cell.length_c   1.000
_cell.angle_alpha   90.00
_cell.angle_beta   90.00
_cell.angle_gamma   90.00
#
_symmetry.space_group_name_H-M   'P 1'
#
loop_
_entity.id
_entity.type
_entity.pdbx_description
1 polymer ?
#
loop_
_entity_poly.entity_id
_entity_poly.type
_entity_poly.pdbx_seq_one_letter_code
_entity_poly.pdbx_strand_id
1 'polypeptide(L)'
;MRPRTFAAWSGLVIFETLAQAAMKAGGAALSGLPFGRAFVVAAVGEPLVLVGAVGYLLSFAAWMMILDRVPLSRGFPMSSIVTLAIVSASVLFFGEVVDGWRLCGIGLILGGLFLMGDESE
;
A
#
# COMPACT_ATOMS: atom_id res chain seq x y z
N MET A 1 -11.02 -16.91 -8.81
CA MET A 1 -11.46 -15.98 -7.72
C MET A 1 -12.88 -15.49 -8.02
N ARG A 2 -13.75 -15.31 -7.02
CA ARG A 2 -15.07 -14.67 -7.24
C ARG A 2 -14.84 -13.21 -7.67
N PRO A 3 -15.67 -12.65 -8.59
CA PRO A 3 -15.44 -11.32 -9.18
C PRO A 3 -15.37 -10.20 -8.12
N ARG A 4 -16.14 -10.33 -7.04
CA ARG A 4 -16.13 -9.39 -5.91
C ARG A 4 -14.81 -9.40 -5.14
N THR A 5 -14.22 -10.58 -4.92
CA THR A 5 -12.94 -10.71 -4.22
C THR A 5 -11.81 -10.12 -5.06
N PHE A 6 -11.83 -10.36 -6.38
CA PHE A 6 -10.87 -9.75 -7.30
C PHE A 6 -10.98 -8.23 -7.28
N ALA A 7 -12.19 -7.68 -7.38
CA ALA A 7 -12.41 -6.23 -7.30
C ALA A 7 -11.92 -5.63 -5.98
N ALA A 8 -12.11 -6.33 -4.85
CA ALA A 8 -11.61 -5.88 -3.56
C ALA A 8 -10.06 -5.86 -3.52
N TRP A 9 -9.40 -6.88 -4.07
CA TRP A 9 -7.94 -6.90 -4.19
C TRP A 9 -7.39 -5.81 -5.12
N SER A 10 -8.02 -5.62 -6.29
CA SER A 10 -7.65 -4.52 -7.19
C SER A 10 -7.83 -3.16 -6.53
N GLY A 11 -8.96 -2.97 -5.83
CA GLY A 11 -9.23 -1.76 -5.07
C GLY A 11 -8.19 -1.53 -3.98
N LEU A 12 -7.85 -2.56 -3.19
CA LEU A 12 -6.81 -2.50 -2.16
C LEU A 12 -5.48 -2.04 -2.75
N VAL A 13 -5.02 -2.68 -3.83
CA VAL A 13 -3.74 -2.34 -4.48
C VAL A 13 -3.75 -0.89 -4.97
N ILE A 14 -4.81 -0.46 -5.66
CA ILE A 14 -4.89 0.87 -6.24
C ILE A 14 -4.97 1.94 -5.14
N PHE A 15 -5.91 1.81 -4.20
CA PHE A 15 -6.12 2.82 -3.17
C PHE A 15 -4.94 2.93 -2.22
N GLU A 16 -4.34 1.81 -1.82
CA GLU A 16 -3.18 1.84 -0.92
C GLU A 16 -1.97 2.45 -1.61
N THR A 17 -1.70 2.08 -2.86
CA THR A 17 -0.57 2.61 -3.63
C THR A 17 -0.70 4.12 -3.84
N LEU A 18 -1.90 4.58 -4.24
CA LEU A 18 -2.17 6.01 -4.40
C LEU A 18 -2.13 6.75 -3.06
N ALA A 19 -2.61 6.15 -1.98
CA ALA A 19 -2.55 6.74 -0.65
C ALA A 19 -1.11 6.97 -0.20
N GLN A 20 -0.24 5.97 -0.36
CA GLN A 20 1.19 6.08 -0.03
C GLN A 20 1.89 7.15 -0.85
N ALA A 21 1.63 7.19 -2.16
CA ALA A 21 2.20 8.21 -3.02
C ALA A 21 1.71 9.62 -2.62
N ALA A 22 0.41 9.79 -2.39
CA ALA A 22 -0.17 11.07 -1.99
C ALA A 22 0.37 11.53 -0.62
N MET A 23 0.46 10.64 0.36
CA MET A 23 1.02 10.96 1.67
C MET A 23 2.49 11.35 1.60
N LYS A 24 3.28 10.68 0.75
CA LYS A 24 4.67 11.05 0.54
C LYS A 24 4.81 12.45 -0.07
N ALA A 25 4.01 12.73 -1.09
CA ALA A 25 4.01 14.02 -1.76
C ALA A 25 3.51 15.16 -0.84
N GLY A 26 2.40 14.96 -0.14
CA GLY A 26 1.87 15.93 0.82
C GLY A 26 2.74 16.10 2.06
N GLY A 27 3.37 15.01 2.53
CA GLY A 27 4.32 15.04 3.65
C GLY A 27 5.56 15.88 3.37
N ALA A 28 5.99 15.98 2.11
CA ALA A 28 7.11 16.83 1.73
C ALA A 28 6.82 18.33 2.02
N ALA A 29 5.58 18.79 1.82
CA ALA A 29 5.16 20.15 2.14
C ALA A 29 5.17 20.45 3.66
N LEU A 30 5.15 19.41 4.50
CA LEU A 30 5.13 19.51 5.96
C LEU A 30 6.51 19.30 6.60
N SER A 31 7.54 18.97 5.81
CA SER A 31 8.85 18.50 6.29
C SER A 31 9.61 19.47 7.21
N GLY A 32 9.32 20.78 7.13
CA GLY A 32 9.92 21.81 7.98
C GLY A 32 9.24 22.01 9.35
N LEU A 33 8.09 21.36 9.60
CA LEU A 33 7.33 21.57 10.84
C LEU A 33 7.68 20.51 11.90
N PRO A 34 7.99 20.91 13.15
CA PRO A 34 8.15 19.95 14.23
C PRO A 34 6.80 19.28 14.53
N PHE A 35 6.84 18.01 14.92
CA PHE A 35 5.64 17.28 15.31
C PHE A 35 4.95 17.99 16.47
N GLY A 36 3.66 18.29 16.30
CA GLY A 36 2.88 19.06 17.26
C GLY A 36 1.62 19.66 16.65
N ARG A 37 1.00 20.59 17.36
CA ARG A 37 -0.29 21.17 16.96
C ARG A 37 -0.22 21.86 15.59
N ALA A 38 0.86 22.57 15.30
CA ALA A 38 1.08 23.24 14.01
C ALA A 38 1.19 22.25 12.85
N PHE A 39 1.93 21.15 13.04
CA PHE A 39 2.01 20.06 12.05
C PHE A 39 0.63 19.47 11.76
N VAL A 40 -0.16 19.17 12.79
CA VAL A 40 -1.50 18.58 12.62
C VAL A 40 -2.43 19.53 11.85
N VAL A 41 -2.45 20.82 12.20
CA VAL A 41 -3.28 21.81 11.50
C VAL A 41 -2.85 21.93 10.04
N ALA A 42 -1.56 21.97 9.77
CA ALA A 42 -1.04 22.01 8.40
C ALA A 42 -1.38 20.73 7.62
N ALA A 43 -1.24 19.56 8.25
CA ALA A 43 -1.54 18.27 7.64
C ALA A 43 -3.03 18.10 7.28
N VAL A 44 -3.93 18.58 8.13
CA VAL A 44 -5.38 18.59 7.84
C VAL A 44 -5.73 19.58 6.73
N GLY A 45 -4.92 20.61 6.51
CA GLY A 45 -5.07 21.57 5.42
C GLY A 45 -4.42 21.15 4.10
N GLU A 46 -3.54 20.14 4.11
CA GLU A 46 -2.77 19.72 2.93
C GLU A 46 -3.56 18.74 2.06
N PRO A 47 -3.98 19.11 0.84
CA PRO A 47 -4.88 18.29 0.01
C PRO A 47 -4.35 16.90 -0.28
N LEU A 48 -3.04 16.73 -0.51
CA LEU A 48 -2.45 15.43 -0.80
C LEU A 48 -2.43 14.50 0.43
N VAL A 49 -2.28 15.06 1.64
CA VAL A 49 -2.42 14.29 2.88
C VAL A 49 -3.87 13.83 3.05
N LEU A 50 -4.85 14.68 2.74
CA LEU A 50 -6.27 14.30 2.78
C LEU A 50 -6.62 13.22 1.76
N VAL A 51 -6.12 13.32 0.53
CA VAL A 51 -6.24 12.26 -0.49
C VAL A 51 -5.64 10.95 0.03
N GLY A 52 -4.47 11.03 0.65
CA GLY A 52 -3.83 9.91 1.34
C GLY A 52 -4.72 9.26 2.39
N ALA A 53 -5.29 10.07 3.29
CA ALA A 53 -6.17 9.61 4.35
C ALA A 53 -7.44 8.95 3.80
N VAL A 54 -8.09 9.54 2.79
CA VAL A 54 -9.25 8.94 2.13
C VAL A 54 -8.89 7.63 1.44
N GLY A 55 -7.76 7.59 0.74
CA GLY A 55 -7.25 6.37 0.11
C GLY A 55 -7.06 5.24 1.14
N TYR A 56 -6.49 5.55 2.31
CA TYR A 56 -6.37 4.60 3.41
C TYR A 56 -7.72 4.08 3.93
N LEU A 57 -8.74 4.94 4.05
CA LEU A 57 -10.09 4.51 4.44
C LEU A 57 -10.72 3.57 3.39
N LEU A 58 -10.49 3.84 2.11
CA LEU A 58 -10.95 2.97 1.02
C LEU A 58 -10.21 1.63 1.00
N SER A 59 -8.88 1.64 1.20
CA SER A 59 -8.08 0.43 1.39
C SER A 59 -8.58 -0.39 2.57
N PHE A 60 -8.90 0.26 3.69
CA PHE A 60 -9.45 -0.40 4.87
C PHE A 60 -10.77 -1.11 4.55
N ALA A 61 -11.70 -0.44 3.85
CA ALA A 61 -12.95 -1.07 3.40
C ALA A 61 -12.70 -2.25 2.45
N ALA A 62 -11.75 -2.12 1.51
CA ALA A 62 -11.34 -3.21 0.63
C ALA A 62 -10.77 -4.40 1.40
N TRP A 63 -9.95 -4.13 2.42
CA TRP A 63 -9.35 -5.14 3.27
C TRP A 63 -10.39 -5.91 4.09
N MET A 64 -11.38 -5.21 4.66
CA MET A 64 -12.53 -5.85 5.33
C MET A 64 -13.27 -6.81 4.38
N MET A 65 -13.49 -6.42 3.13
CA MET A 65 -14.12 -7.29 2.13
C MET A 65 -13.26 -8.50 1.75
N ILE A 66 -11.93 -8.39 1.81
CA ILE A 66 -11.03 -9.52 1.57
C ILE A 66 -11.08 -10.49 2.75
N LEU A 67 -10.96 -9.99 3.98
CA LEU A 67 -10.91 -10.82 5.19
C LEU A 67 -12.22 -11.54 5.51
N ASP A 68 -13.35 -11.03 5.03
CA ASP A 68 -14.65 -11.73 5.04
C ASP A 68 -14.63 -13.05 4.24
N ARG A 69 -13.64 -13.24 3.35
CA ARG A 69 -13.60 -14.36 2.37
C ARG A 69 -12.29 -15.13 2.36
N VAL A 70 -11.22 -14.55 2.91
CA VAL A 70 -9.87 -15.12 2.87
C VAL A 70 -9.34 -15.17 4.30
N PRO A 71 -8.89 -16.34 4.79
CA PRO A 71 -8.25 -16.43 6.09
C PRO A 71 -7.08 -15.45 6.19
N LEU A 72 -6.95 -14.77 7.35
CA LEU A 72 -5.91 -13.77 7.54
C LEU A 72 -4.49 -14.33 7.29
N SER A 73 -4.25 -15.58 7.69
CA SER A 73 -2.97 -16.29 7.47
C SER A 73 -2.61 -16.45 5.99
N ARG A 74 -3.61 -16.47 5.09
CA ARG A 74 -3.41 -16.53 3.63
C ARG A 74 -3.42 -15.13 3.01
N GLY A 75 -4.34 -14.28 3.45
CA GLY A 75 -4.52 -12.93 2.92
C GLY A 75 -3.31 -12.02 3.19
N PHE A 76 -2.75 -12.07 4.39
CA PHE A 76 -1.66 -11.16 4.77
C PHE A 76 -0.36 -11.41 3.99
N PRO A 77 0.10 -12.66 3.76
CA PRO A 77 1.21 -12.88 2.82
C PRO A 77 0.91 -12.41 1.39
N MET A 78 -0.32 -12.66 0.90
CA MET A 78 -0.75 -12.20 -0.44
C MET A 78 -0.75 -10.68 -0.58
N SER A 79 -0.96 -9.91 0.50
CA SER A 79 -0.91 -8.44 0.44
C SER A 79 0.48 -7.88 0.16
N SER A 80 1.52 -8.71 0.13
CA SER A 80 2.85 -8.33 -0.37
C SER A 80 2.81 -7.75 -1.79
N ILE A 81 1.81 -8.10 -2.61
CA ILE A 81 1.58 -7.48 -3.93
C ILE A 81 1.41 -5.95 -3.84
N VAL A 82 0.80 -5.47 -2.75
CA VAL A 82 0.61 -4.04 -2.49
C VAL A 82 1.96 -3.37 -2.23
N THR A 83 2.83 -4.01 -1.45
CA THR A 83 4.21 -3.54 -1.23
C THR A 83 4.96 -3.40 -2.56
N LEU A 84 4.81 -4.35 -3.48
CA LEU A 84 5.44 -4.27 -4.80
C LEU A 84 4.89 -3.10 -5.61
N ALA A 85 3.57 -2.91 -5.61
CA ALA A 85 2.94 -1.77 -6.28
C ALA A 85 3.42 -0.42 -5.70
N ILE A 86 3.56 -0.32 -4.38
CA ILE A 86 4.11 0.88 -3.71
C ILE A 86 5.55 1.13 -4.12
N VAL A 87 6.41 0.09 -4.14
CA VAL A 87 7.81 0.24 -4.59
C VAL A 87 7.86 0.66 -6.06
N SER A 88 7.05 0.07 -6.94
CA SER A 88 6.95 0.48 -8.34
C SER A 88 6.49 1.93 -8.48
N ALA A 89 5.48 2.35 -7.73
CA ALA A 89 5.02 3.74 -7.68
C ALA A 89 6.11 4.68 -7.15
N SER A 90 6.94 4.21 -6.23
CA SER A 90 8.06 4.98 -5.65
C SER A 90 9.11 5.31 -6.71
N VAL A 91 9.46 4.34 -7.56
CA VAL A 91 10.34 4.53 -8.72
C VAL A 91 9.70 5.44 -9.77
N LEU A 92 8.43 5.20 -10.10
CA LEU A 92 7.74 5.90 -11.20
C LEU A 92 7.42 7.36 -10.89
N PHE A 93 6.90 7.66 -9.69
CA PHE A 93 6.45 9.01 -9.33
C PHE A 93 7.53 9.87 -8.69
N PHE A 94 8.51 9.26 -8.01
CA PHE A 94 9.52 9.99 -7.25
C PHE A 94 10.95 9.75 -7.74
N GLY A 95 11.15 8.91 -8.76
CA GLY A 95 12.48 8.64 -9.31
C GLY A 95 13.42 7.95 -8.32
N GLU A 96 12.87 7.22 -7.34
CA GLU A 96 13.70 6.56 -6.33
C GLU A 96 14.52 5.42 -6.92
N VAL A 97 15.78 5.31 -6.48
CA VAL A 97 16.67 4.23 -6.88
C VAL A 97 16.44 3.04 -5.95
N VAL A 98 16.07 1.90 -6.53
CA VAL A 98 15.97 0.61 -5.83
C VAL A 98 17.27 -0.15 -6.05
N ASP A 99 18.02 -0.37 -4.98
CA ASP A 99 19.28 -1.12 -5.06
C ASP A 99 19.08 -2.62 -5.33
N GLY A 100 20.17 -3.29 -5.71
CA GLY A 100 20.14 -4.73 -6.03
C GLY A 100 19.75 -5.61 -4.84
N TRP A 101 20.09 -5.23 -3.61
CA TRP A 101 19.71 -6.00 -2.42
C TRP A 101 18.20 -5.93 -2.15
N ARG A 102 17.59 -4.79 -2.39
CA ARG A 102 16.15 -4.60 -2.28
C ARG A 102 15.39 -5.40 -3.34
N LEU A 103 15.93 -5.48 -4.56
CA LEU A 103 15.41 -6.39 -5.59
C LEU A 103 15.55 -7.86 -5.19
N CYS A 104 16.68 -8.27 -4.60
CA CYS A 104 16.83 -9.62 -4.05
C CYS A 104 15.80 -9.91 -2.96
N GLY A 105 15.57 -8.96 -2.03
CA GLY A 105 14.55 -9.09 -0.99
C GLY A 105 13.13 -9.23 -1.57
N ILE A 106 12.79 -8.43 -2.59
CA ILE A 106 11.54 -8.57 -3.34
C ILE A 106 11.41 -9.97 -3.96
N GLY A 107 12.49 -10.49 -4.56
CA GLY A 107 12.54 -11.84 -5.10
C GLY A 107 12.28 -12.91 -4.03
N LEU A 108 12.84 -12.75 -2.83
CA LEU A 108 12.60 -13.67 -1.71
C LEU A 108 11.14 -13.63 -1.21
N ILE A 109 10.52 -12.44 -1.14
CA ILE A 109 9.10 -12.29 -0.79
C ILE A 109 8.21 -13.00 -1.83
N LEU A 110 8.49 -12.79 -3.11
CA LEU A 110 7.78 -13.45 -4.21
C LEU A 110 7.99 -14.97 -4.19
N GLY A 111 9.19 -15.44 -3.90
CA GLY A 111 9.50 -16.86 -3.71
C GLY A 111 8.72 -17.46 -2.54
N GLY A 112 8.68 -16.78 -1.40
CA GLY A 112 7.86 -17.18 -0.25
C GLY A 112 6.37 -17.25 -0.59
N LEU A 113 5.85 -16.27 -1.35
CA LEU A 113 4.46 -16.27 -1.80
C LEU A 113 4.17 -17.44 -2.76
N PHE A 114 5.09 -17.77 -3.66
CA PHE A 114 4.97 -18.92 -4.56
C PHE A 114 4.89 -20.23 -3.78
N LEU A 115 5.74 -20.41 -2.76
CA LEU A 115 5.72 -21.61 -1.90
C LEU A 115 4.44 -21.72 -1.07
N MET A 116 3.84 -20.59 -0.66
CA MET A 116 2.54 -20.56 0.02
C MET A 116 1.36 -20.80 -0.92
N GLY A 117 1.53 -20.58 -2.22
CA GLY A 117 0.48 -20.72 -3.23
C GLY A 117 0.09 -22.18 -3.54
N ASP A 118 0.89 -23.15 -3.08
CA ASP A 118 0.73 -24.59 -3.37
C ASP A 118 -0.08 -25.36 -2.30
N GLU A 119 -0.89 -24.66 -1.50
CA GLU A 119 -1.97 -25.30 -0.75
C GLU A 119 -3.14 -25.60 -1.70
N SER A 120 -3.01 -26.73 -2.40
CA SER A 120 -4.06 -27.40 -3.16
C SER A 120 -5.33 -27.58 -2.32
N GLU A 121 -6.39 -26.89 -2.75
CA GLU A 121 -7.79 -27.37 -2.74
C GLU A 121 -8.42 -27.10 -4.11
#